data_AF-A0A6L8VJH1-F1
#
_entry.id   AF-A0A6L8VJH1-F1
#
_cell.length_a   1.000
_cell.length_b   1.000
_cell.length_c   1.000
_cell.angle_alpha   90.00
_cell.angle_beta   90.00
_cell.angle_gamma   90.00
#
_symmetry.space_group_name_H-M   'P 1'
#
loop_
_entity.id
_entity.type
_entity.pdbx_description
1 polymer ?
#
loop_
_entity_poly.entity_id
_entity_poly.type
_entity_poly.pdbx_seq_one_letter_code
_entity_poly.pdbx_strand_id
1 'polypeptide(L)' 'MTHSTRVLLAGLWIAVGATPAFAVPMTSLGAPTVEHGGGCRKSSPPGQCCHMQNSTGTVHCH' A
#
# COMPACT_ATOMS: atom_id res chain seq x y z
N MET A 1 66.31 2.61 12.84
CA MET A 1 65.19 3.32 13.50
C MET A 1 64.32 3.87 12.37
N THR A 2 63.13 3.37 12.04
CA THR A 2 61.85 3.90 12.57
C THR A 2 60.61 3.07 12.09
N HIS A 3 60.70 1.74 11.96
CA HIS A 3 59.55 0.90 11.52
C HIS A 3 58.57 0.52 12.66
N SER A 4 58.36 1.40 13.65
CA SER A 4 57.67 1.07 14.91
C SER A 4 56.44 1.93 15.22
N THR A 5 55.74 2.44 14.19
CA THR A 5 54.56 3.31 14.43
C THR A 5 53.31 2.93 13.64
N ARG A 6 53.37 1.95 12.73
CA ARG A 6 52.22 1.62 11.87
C ARG A 6 51.18 0.68 12.48
N VAL A 7 51.49 -0.01 13.58
CA VAL A 7 50.59 -1.05 14.13
C VAL A 7 49.56 -0.48 15.11
N LEU A 8 49.77 0.71 15.68
CA LEU A 8 48.92 1.22 16.77
C LEU A 8 47.68 2.03 16.33
N LEU A 9 47.47 2.28 15.04
CA LEU A 9 46.34 3.10 14.55
C LEU A 9 45.18 2.29 13.95
N ALA A 10 45.27 0.96 13.90
CA ALA A 10 44.28 0.12 13.20
C ALA A 10 43.06 -0.28 14.05
N GLY A 11 42.92 0.21 15.29
CA GLY A 11 41.96 -0.32 16.26
C GLY A 11 40.71 0.51 16.58
N LEU A 12 40.52 1.72 16.03
CA LEU A 12 39.54 2.68 16.56
C LEU A 12 38.51 3.19 15.52
N TRP A 13 37.88 2.31 14.73
CA TRP A 13 36.87 2.75 13.76
C TRP A 13 35.62 1.87 13.63
N ILE A 14 35.31 1.01 14.62
CA ILE A 14 34.10 0.17 14.55
C ILE A 14 33.26 0.30 15.83
N ALA A 15 32.66 1.48 16.05
CA ALA A 15 31.71 1.63 17.16
C ALA A 15 30.60 2.66 16.89
N VAL A 16 30.23 2.94 15.63
CA VAL A 16 29.11 3.84 15.33
C VAL A 16 28.20 3.18 14.30
N GLY A 17 26.99 2.78 14.75
CA GLY A 17 25.91 2.44 13.82
C GLY A 17 24.89 1.40 14.30
N ALA A 18 24.50 1.37 15.57
CA ALA A 18 23.30 0.64 15.98
C ALA A 18 22.16 1.65 16.20
N THR A 19 21.46 2.03 15.13
CA THR A 19 20.21 2.80 15.27
C THR A 19 19.06 1.83 15.58
N PRO A 20 18.23 2.10 16.60
CA PRO A 20 17.07 1.27 16.87
C PRO A 20 16.05 1.41 15.73
N ALA A 21 15.64 0.28 15.16
CA ALA A 21 14.55 0.24 14.20
C ALA A 21 13.21 0.26 14.95
N PHE A 22 12.44 1.34 14.80
CA PHE A 22 11.08 1.42 15.30
C PHE A 22 10.11 0.94 14.21
N ALA A 23 9.12 0.13 14.59
CA ALA A 23 8.05 -0.28 13.69
C ALA A 23 7.16 0.94 13.39
N VAL A 24 7.10 1.34 12.13
CA VAL A 24 6.14 2.35 11.67
C VAL A 24 4.82 1.64 11.41
N PRO A 25 3.70 2.05 12.05
CA PRO A 25 2.41 1.46 11.75
C PRO A 25 2.03 1.77 10.31
N MET A 26 1.86 0.72 9.51
CA MET A 26 1.37 0.85 8.15
C MET A 26 -0.15 1.00 8.20
N THR A 27 -0.63 2.22 8.00
CA THR A 27 -2.06 2.46 7.82
C THR A 27 -2.49 1.78 6.53
N SER A 28 -3.24 0.68 6.65
CA SER A 28 -4.00 0.13 5.54
C SER A 28 -5.03 1.18 5.14
N LEU A 29 -4.82 1.84 3.98
CA LEU A 29 -5.94 2.45 3.29
C LEU A 29 -6.88 1.28 2.98
N GLY A 30 -8.08 1.32 3.55
CA GLY A 30 -9.06 0.24 3.46
C GLY A 30 -9.18 -0.25 2.03
N ALA A 31 -9.36 -1.57 1.86
CA ALA A 31 -9.56 -2.19 0.56
C ALA A 31 -10.55 -1.34 -0.24
N PRO A 32 -10.24 -0.98 -1.51
CA PRO A 32 -11.18 -0.22 -2.30
C PRO A 32 -12.47 -1.03 -2.32
N THR A 33 -13.56 -0.45 -1.82
CA THR A 33 -14.87 -0.99 -2.11
C THR A 33 -14.96 -0.96 -3.63
N VAL A 34 -15.09 -2.13 -4.24
CA VAL A 34 -15.32 -2.23 -5.68
C VAL A 34 -16.75 -1.73 -5.89
N GLU A 35 -16.90 -0.42 -5.90
CA GLU A 35 -18.11 0.25 -6.31
C GLU A 35 -18.25 -0.03 -7.80
N HIS A 36 -19.16 -0.93 -8.15
CA HIS A 36 -19.55 -1.15 -9.54
C HIS A 36 -20.21 0.14 -10.04
N GLY A 37 -19.40 1.05 -10.55
CA GLY A 37 -19.68 2.48 -10.75
C GLY A 37 -20.67 2.85 -11.86
N GLY A 38 -21.79 2.15 -11.97
CA GLY A 38 -22.82 2.43 -12.98
C GLY A 38 -24.01 3.25 -12.49
N GLY A 39 -24.28 3.26 -11.18
CA GLY A 39 -25.52 3.79 -10.61
C GLY A 39 -26.79 3.11 -11.17
N CYS A 40 -27.95 3.48 -10.64
CA CYS A 40 -29.22 2.99 -11.16
C CYS A 40 -29.54 3.64 -12.52
N ARG A 41 -30.12 2.87 -13.44
CA ARG A 41 -30.72 3.45 -14.65
C ARG A 41 -31.86 4.39 -14.24
N LYS A 42 -31.98 5.51 -14.95
CA LYS A 42 -33.08 6.47 -14.73
C LYS A 42 -34.47 5.86 -14.98
N SER A 43 -34.56 4.83 -15.80
CA SER A 43 -35.78 4.10 -16.10
C SER A 43 -36.08 2.97 -15.11
N SER A 44 -35.37 2.90 -13.97
CA SER A 44 -35.62 1.85 -12.98
C SER A 44 -37.03 2.02 -12.38
N PRO A 45 -37.78 0.92 -12.15
CA PRO A 45 -39.08 0.98 -11.49
C PRO A 45 -38.97 1.55 -10.07
N PRO A 46 -40.08 2.08 -9.49
CA PRO A 46 -40.09 2.50 -8.10
C PRO A 46 -39.64 1.39 -7.15
N GLY A 47 -38.67 1.68 -6.29
CA GLY A 47 -38.14 0.74 -5.30
C GLY A 47 -37.07 -0.23 -5.81
N GLN A 48 -36.79 -0.25 -7.12
CA GLN A 48 -35.75 -1.10 -7.70
C GLN A 48 -34.63 -0.26 -8.33
N CYS A 49 -33.40 -0.76 -8.27
CA CYS A 49 -32.25 -0.23 -8.98
C CYS A 49 -31.84 -1.19 -10.08
N CYS A 50 -32.07 -0.83 -11.35
CA CYS A 50 -31.69 -1.65 -12.49
C CYS A 50 -30.37 -1.18 -13.12
N HIS A 51 -29.51 -2.13 -13.49
CA HIS A 51 -28.21 -1.88 -14.10
C HIS A 51 -28.01 -2.74 -15.36
N MET A 52 -27.43 -2.13 -16.41
CA MET A 52 -27.07 -2.81 -17.65
C MET A 52 -25.67 -3.40 -17.51
N GLN A 53 -25.55 -4.72 -17.57
CA GLN A 53 -24.26 -5.38 -17.64
C GLN A 53 -23.76 -5.32 -19.09
N ASN A 54 -22.95 -4.29 -19.42
CA ASN A 54 -22.50 -4.06 -20.81
C ASN A 54 -21.73 -5.24 -21.42
N SER A 55 -21.08 -6.08 -20.60
CA SER A 55 -20.37 -7.26 -21.07
C SER A 55 -21.28 -8.37 -21.60
N THR A 56 -22.51 -8.47 -21.06
CA THR A 56 -23.49 -9.50 -21.43
C THR A 56 -24.71 -8.93 -22.14
N GLY A 57 -24.85 -7.60 -22.17
CA GLY A 57 -26.03 -6.91 -22.67
C GLY A 57 -27.31 -7.16 -21.84
N THR A 58 -27.16 -7.71 -20.63
CA THR A 58 -28.31 -8.10 -19.79
C THR A 58 -28.60 -7.04 -18.73
N VAL A 59 -29.88 -6.76 -18.50
CA VAL A 59 -30.33 -5.91 -17.40
C VAL A 59 -30.62 -6.76 -16.18
N HIS A 60 -30.10 -6.35 -15.04
CA HIS A 60 -30.45 -6.95 -13.75
C HIS A 60 -30.94 -5.84 -12.80
N CYS A 61 -31.90 -6.16 -11.94
CA CYS A 61 -32.48 -5.22 -10.98
C CYS A 61 -32.28 -5.72 -9.55
N HIS A 62 -32.06 -4.80 -8.64
CA HIS A 62 -31.93 -5.00 -7.19
C HIS A 62 -33.05 -4.28 -6.47
#